data_AF-A0A956QVN1-F1
#
_entry.id   AF-A0A956QVN1-F1
#
_cell.length_a   1.000
_cell.length_b   1.000
_cell.length_c   1.000
_cell.angle_alpha   90.00
_cell.angle_beta   90.00
_cell.angle_gamma   90.00
#
_symmetry.space_group_name_H-M   'P 1'
#
loop_
_entity.id
_entity.type
_entity.pdbx_description
1 polymer ?
#
loop_
_entity_poly.entity_id
_entity_poly.type
_entity_poly.pdbx_seq_one_letter_code
_entity_poly.pdbx_strand_id
1 'polypeptide(L)'
;MGKKKKKKEAKPEKKKSDAEELPIKFGAQGTQPDSTEPASEAGKPKRKRLQEVLKGQASDREMEEARRKLLREAWTERDLLYRRIFGKPAHVSPANYGPPSLEVPADFELTAAAWQHSADTANPGDPTLEEQHLAVLAYEPDPQRPYWTYVTAGLASPWLQTEWQQVSGFGCELLVKSRVDNPWAPQLLRTLAFYVFNHAGLMSPGVRVGLNGPVDPNSSSLIRNAFIWYADEAPDAWYQLPSGGFGIFAIVGITEAECQFAESVEEYGTWCIQQVLSHLGNGQVTDPDRACIMDKEGIGSLLFQVKNMADTFRETAGADRDASLES
;
A
#
# COMPACT_ATOMS: atom_id res chain seq x y z
N MET A 1 -11.50 23.57 60.98
CA MET A 1 -12.28 22.31 60.87
C MET A 1 -12.94 22.28 59.50
N GLY A 2 -12.53 21.36 58.61
CA GLY A 2 -13.11 21.24 57.27
C GLY A 2 -12.56 20.00 56.58
N LYS A 3 -13.42 19.01 56.33
CA LYS A 3 -13.11 17.60 56.10
C LYS A 3 -12.48 17.33 54.72
N LYS A 4 -11.34 16.63 54.71
CA LYS A 4 -10.78 15.90 53.54
C LYS A 4 -11.72 14.76 53.14
N LYS A 5 -12.29 14.79 51.92
CA LYS A 5 -12.96 13.63 51.30
C LYS A 5 -11.94 12.84 50.47
N LYS A 6 -11.57 11.65 50.96
CA LYS A 6 -10.88 10.60 50.19
C LYS A 6 -11.88 9.99 49.20
N LYS A 7 -11.58 10.06 47.89
CA LYS A 7 -12.29 9.32 46.83
C LYS A 7 -11.58 7.98 46.66
N LYS A 8 -12.29 6.87 46.90
CA LYS A 8 -11.81 5.50 46.70
C LYS A 8 -11.76 5.21 45.19
N GLU A 9 -10.62 4.74 44.70
CA GLU A 9 -10.45 4.14 43.38
C GLU A 9 -11.15 2.77 43.34
N ALA A 10 -11.93 2.53 42.28
CA ALA A 10 -12.53 1.25 41.96
C ALA A 10 -11.67 0.58 40.88
N LYS A 11 -11.20 -0.65 41.15
CA LYS A 11 -10.53 -1.53 40.17
C LYS A 11 -11.54 -1.99 39.11
N PRO A 12 -11.18 -2.07 37.82
CA PRO A 12 -12.01 -2.74 36.82
C PRO A 12 -11.80 -4.27 36.88
N GLU A 13 -12.92 -4.99 36.90
CA GLU A 13 -13.03 -6.45 36.79
C GLU A 13 -12.66 -6.91 35.37
N LYS A 14 -11.78 -7.91 35.29
CA LYS A 14 -11.45 -8.64 34.06
C LYS A 14 -12.60 -9.60 33.73
N LYS A 15 -13.35 -9.35 32.66
CA LYS A 15 -14.17 -10.37 32.00
C LYS A 15 -13.26 -11.30 31.20
N LYS A 16 -13.20 -12.57 31.61
CA LYS A 16 -12.71 -13.69 30.79
C LYS A 16 -13.81 -14.05 29.80
N SER A 17 -13.47 -14.12 28.52
CA SER A 17 -14.29 -14.74 27.48
C SER A 17 -13.82 -16.17 27.29
N ASP A 18 -14.76 -17.10 27.39
CA ASP A 18 -14.58 -18.53 27.18
C ASP A 18 -14.35 -18.83 25.69
N ALA A 19 -13.28 -19.55 25.38
CA ALA A 19 -13.08 -20.20 24.09
C ALA A 19 -13.20 -21.71 24.33
N GLU A 20 -14.17 -22.33 23.67
CA GLU A 20 -14.39 -23.78 23.61
C GLU A 20 -13.20 -24.47 22.92
N GLU A 21 -12.42 -25.23 23.69
CA GLU A 21 -11.51 -26.25 23.17
C GLU A 21 -12.25 -27.59 23.09
N LEU A 22 -12.35 -28.16 21.89
CA LEU A 22 -12.81 -29.53 21.66
C LEU A 22 -11.65 -30.52 21.89
N PRO A 23 -11.83 -31.59 22.69
CA PRO A 23 -10.77 -32.58 22.90
C PRO A 23 -10.86 -33.74 21.91
N ILE A 24 -9.81 -33.96 21.11
CA ILE A 24 -9.64 -35.21 20.35
C ILE A 24 -8.82 -36.18 21.22
N LYS A 25 -9.49 -37.27 21.63
CA LYS A 25 -8.93 -38.34 22.47
C LYS A 25 -7.98 -39.23 21.64
N PHE A 26 -6.76 -39.41 22.15
CA PHE A 26 -5.88 -40.52 21.80
C PHE A 26 -6.34 -41.79 22.52
N GLY A 27 -6.54 -42.87 21.77
CA GLY A 27 -6.79 -44.22 22.28
C GLY A 27 -5.94 -45.23 21.53
N ALA A 28 -4.99 -45.84 22.23
CA ALA A 28 -4.16 -46.95 21.77
C ALA A 28 -4.65 -48.25 22.41
N GLN A 29 -4.64 -49.35 21.63
CA GLN A 29 -4.19 -50.73 21.93
C GLN A 29 -5.05 -51.80 21.24
N GLY A 30 -4.40 -52.79 20.63
CA GLY A 30 -5.00 -54.08 20.25
C GLY A 30 -4.37 -54.80 19.04
N THR A 31 -3.34 -55.61 19.29
CA THR A 31 -2.49 -56.49 18.44
C THR A 31 -3.20 -57.70 17.78
N GLN A 32 -2.97 -57.95 16.46
CA GLN A 32 -2.27 -59.08 15.76
C GLN A 32 -3.02 -60.42 15.55
N PRO A 33 -2.57 -61.35 14.66
CA PRO A 33 -1.85 -61.24 13.35
C PRO A 33 -2.41 -62.19 12.26
N ASP A 34 -1.99 -62.05 10.99
CA ASP A 34 -1.82 -63.23 10.12
C ASP A 34 -0.71 -63.03 9.06
N SER A 35 -0.04 -64.15 8.81
CA SER A 35 1.04 -64.52 7.88
C SER A 35 0.84 -64.07 6.41
N THR A 36 1.81 -63.99 5.49
CA THR A 36 3.01 -64.79 5.18
C THR A 36 3.84 -64.04 4.10
N GLU A 37 5.18 -63.99 4.24
CA GLU A 37 6.31 -63.91 3.26
C GLU A 37 6.24 -63.16 1.88
N PRO A 38 7.39 -62.83 1.20
CA PRO A 38 8.80 -63.03 1.56
C PRO A 38 9.68 -61.77 1.51
N ALA A 39 10.88 -61.92 2.05
CA ALA A 39 11.99 -60.98 1.95
C ALA A 39 12.45 -60.76 0.49
N SER A 40 12.52 -59.51 0.04
CA SER A 40 13.57 -59.04 -0.88
C SER A 40 13.61 -57.50 -0.95
N GLU A 41 14.81 -56.96 -1.19
CA GLU A 41 15.15 -55.56 -1.48
C GLU A 41 15.25 -54.55 -0.31
N ALA A 42 16.09 -54.86 0.67
CA ALA A 42 16.81 -53.84 1.40
C ALA A 42 17.82 -53.13 0.47
N GLY A 43 17.52 -51.91 0.01
CA GLY A 43 18.54 -51.09 -0.68
C GLY A 43 18.07 -49.85 -1.46
N LYS A 44 16.78 -49.69 -1.78
CA LYS A 44 16.30 -48.63 -2.69
C LYS A 44 15.52 -47.41 -2.10
N PRO A 45 15.12 -47.32 -0.81
CA PRO A 45 14.29 -46.19 -0.36
C PRO A 45 15.07 -44.90 -0.05
N LYS A 46 16.36 -44.95 0.28
CA LYS A 46 17.15 -43.74 0.60
C LYS A 46 17.51 -42.89 -0.64
N ARG A 47 17.74 -43.54 -1.80
CA ARG A 47 18.12 -42.86 -3.05
C ARG A 47 16.95 -42.11 -3.69
N LYS A 48 15.74 -42.68 -3.68
CA LYS A 48 14.53 -42.01 -4.18
C LYS A 48 14.20 -40.75 -3.37
N ARG A 49 14.25 -40.85 -2.04
CA ARG A 49 14.01 -39.72 -1.13
C ARG A 49 15.05 -38.60 -1.29
N LEU A 50 16.33 -38.94 -1.51
CA LEU A 50 17.38 -37.96 -1.79
C LEU A 50 17.18 -37.29 -3.16
N GLN A 51 16.79 -38.04 -4.20
CA GLN A 51 16.50 -37.47 -5.51
C GLN A 51 15.27 -36.55 -5.51
N GLU A 52 14.24 -36.88 -4.74
CA GLU A 52 13.05 -36.04 -4.56
C GLU A 52 13.38 -34.74 -3.81
N VAL A 53 14.20 -34.82 -2.76
CA VAL A 53 14.70 -33.62 -2.05
C VAL A 53 15.57 -32.76 -2.95
N LEU A 54 16.50 -33.35 -3.70
CA LEU A 54 17.35 -32.61 -4.65
C LEU A 54 16.54 -31.98 -5.80
N LYS A 55 15.49 -32.65 -6.27
CA LYS A 55 14.57 -32.10 -7.28
C LYS A 55 13.72 -30.97 -6.72
N GLY A 56 13.24 -31.10 -5.47
CA GLY A 56 12.54 -30.02 -4.76
C GLY A 56 13.44 -28.79 -4.60
N GLN A 57 14.66 -28.98 -4.10
CA GLN A 57 15.65 -27.90 -3.96
C GLN A 57 16.04 -27.25 -5.29
N ALA A 58 16.19 -28.04 -6.36
CA ALA A 58 16.46 -27.50 -7.70
C ALA A 58 15.27 -26.67 -8.21
N SER A 59 14.04 -27.15 -8.04
CA SER A 59 12.81 -26.42 -8.41
C SER A 59 12.63 -25.13 -7.59
N ASP A 60 12.93 -25.17 -6.30
CA ASP A 60 12.85 -24.02 -5.40
C ASP A 60 13.85 -22.93 -5.78
N ARG A 61 15.07 -23.34 -6.12
CA ARG A 61 16.10 -22.44 -6.62
C ARG A 61 15.72 -21.83 -7.96
N GLU A 62 15.22 -22.63 -8.91
CA GLU A 62 14.75 -22.13 -10.21
C GLU A 62 13.62 -21.09 -10.06
N MET A 63 12.67 -21.33 -9.14
CA MET A 63 11.60 -20.36 -8.84
C MET A 63 12.16 -19.06 -8.25
N GLU A 64 13.11 -19.14 -7.32
CA GLU A 64 13.74 -17.96 -6.72
C GLU A 64 14.59 -17.17 -7.74
N GLU A 65 15.31 -17.86 -8.63
CA GLU A 65 16.04 -17.26 -9.74
C GLU A 65 15.07 -16.51 -10.68
N ALA A 66 13.94 -17.13 -11.03
CA ALA A 66 12.89 -16.50 -11.84
C ALA A 66 12.28 -15.27 -11.14
N ARG A 67 11.95 -15.37 -9.84
CA ARG A 67 11.43 -14.27 -9.03
C ARG A 67 12.39 -13.08 -8.99
N ARG A 68 13.67 -13.31 -8.69
CA ARG A 68 14.70 -12.26 -8.64
C ARG A 68 14.92 -11.60 -9.98
N LYS A 69 14.94 -12.40 -11.05
CA LYS A 69 15.04 -11.88 -12.42
C LYS A 69 13.86 -10.94 -12.72
N LEU A 70 12.64 -11.40 -12.51
CA LEU A 70 11.43 -10.60 -12.76
C LEU A 70 11.42 -9.33 -11.92
N LEU A 71 11.80 -9.44 -10.65
CA LEU A 71 11.88 -8.30 -9.73
C LEU A 71 12.91 -7.25 -10.18
N ARG A 72 14.09 -7.68 -10.65
CA ARG A 72 15.11 -6.76 -11.16
C ARG A 72 14.68 -6.09 -12.47
N GLU A 73 14.03 -6.83 -13.37
CA GLU A 73 13.48 -6.30 -14.61
C GLU A 73 12.39 -5.26 -14.31
N ALA A 74 11.45 -5.57 -13.42
CA ALA A 74 10.41 -4.65 -12.97
C ALA A 74 10.98 -3.41 -12.28
N TRP A 75 11.99 -3.57 -11.42
CA TRP A 75 12.69 -2.46 -10.78
C TRP A 75 13.32 -1.52 -11.81
N THR A 76 13.99 -2.09 -12.83
CA THR A 76 14.68 -1.32 -13.87
C THR A 76 13.69 -0.54 -14.73
N GLU A 77 12.62 -1.18 -15.18
CA GLU A 77 11.57 -0.53 -15.98
C GLU A 77 10.83 0.56 -15.20
N ARG A 78 10.57 0.34 -13.89
CA ARG A 78 9.99 1.38 -13.03
C ARG A 78 10.92 2.59 -12.90
N ASP A 79 12.22 2.39 -12.66
CA ASP A 79 13.17 3.51 -12.52
C ASP A 79 13.31 4.30 -13.82
N LEU A 80 13.31 3.61 -14.97
CA LEU A 80 13.27 4.26 -16.28
C LEU A 80 11.97 5.04 -16.52
N LEU A 81 10.83 4.47 -16.15
CA LEU A 81 9.53 5.14 -16.22
C LEU A 81 9.53 6.41 -15.36
N TYR A 82 9.97 6.31 -14.11
CA TYR A 82 10.05 7.45 -13.19
C TYR A 82 10.99 8.53 -13.72
N ARG A 83 12.12 8.15 -14.32
CA ARG A 83 13.00 9.12 -14.96
C ARG A 83 12.35 9.86 -16.12
N ARG A 84 11.45 9.21 -16.87
CA ARG A 84 10.68 9.87 -17.94
C ARG A 84 9.61 10.81 -17.40
N ILE A 85 8.89 10.39 -16.35
CA ILE A 85 7.79 11.18 -15.78
C ILE A 85 8.33 12.33 -14.91
N PHE A 86 9.16 12.02 -13.93
CA PHE A 86 9.57 12.94 -12.87
C PHE A 86 10.99 13.50 -13.07
N GLY A 87 11.83 12.83 -13.86
CA GLY A 87 13.24 13.20 -14.04
C GLY A 87 14.17 12.50 -13.06
N LYS A 88 15.32 13.10 -12.75
CA LYS A 88 16.27 12.52 -11.79
C LYS A 88 15.81 12.84 -10.36
N PRO A 89 15.74 11.86 -9.44
CA PRO A 89 15.44 12.15 -8.05
C PRO A 89 16.55 13.00 -7.43
N ALA A 90 16.15 13.97 -6.60
CA ALA A 90 17.06 14.79 -5.81
C ALA A 90 17.65 13.98 -4.65
N HIS A 91 16.80 13.23 -3.94
CA HIS A 91 17.21 12.28 -2.93
C HIS A 91 16.25 11.07 -2.87
N VAL A 92 16.71 10.00 -2.23
CA VAL A 92 15.94 8.78 -2.02
C VAL A 92 16.11 8.34 -0.58
N SER A 93 15.03 7.88 0.03
CA SER A 93 15.03 7.35 1.39
C SER A 93 14.37 5.97 1.41
N PRO A 94 15.04 4.91 1.92
CA PRO A 94 16.37 4.93 2.50
C PRO A 94 17.49 5.11 1.45
N ALA A 95 18.68 5.54 1.89
CA ALA A 95 19.80 5.90 1.02
C ALA A 95 20.40 4.71 0.25
N ASN A 96 20.12 3.48 0.68
CA ASN A 96 20.55 2.24 0.02
C ASN A 96 19.60 1.78 -1.10
N TYR A 97 18.69 2.64 -1.57
CA TYR A 97 17.84 2.33 -2.72
C TYR A 97 18.71 1.98 -3.95
N GLY A 98 18.51 0.76 -4.46
CA GLY A 98 19.25 0.23 -5.58
C GLY A 98 18.59 -1.03 -6.14
N PRO A 99 19.04 -1.50 -7.30
CA PRO A 99 18.51 -2.71 -7.91
C PRO A 99 18.72 -3.91 -7.00
N PRO A 100 17.77 -4.86 -6.95
CA PRO A 100 17.91 -6.07 -6.16
C PRO A 100 19.01 -6.98 -6.73
N SER A 101 19.63 -7.80 -5.88
CA SER A 101 20.63 -8.79 -6.30
C SER A 101 20.00 -9.90 -7.16
N LEU A 102 20.71 -10.29 -8.22
CA LEU A 102 20.36 -11.48 -9.02
C LEU A 102 20.83 -12.79 -8.39
N GLU A 103 21.80 -12.74 -7.48
CA GLU A 103 22.43 -13.94 -6.97
C GLU A 103 21.50 -14.66 -6.00
N VAL A 104 21.26 -15.95 -6.26
CA VAL A 104 20.62 -16.85 -5.30
C VAL A 104 21.70 -17.48 -4.43
N PRO A 105 21.64 -17.33 -3.09
CA PRO A 105 22.60 -17.96 -2.19
C PRO A 105 22.73 -19.47 -2.45
N ALA A 106 23.95 -19.99 -2.32
CA ALA A 106 24.25 -21.39 -2.64
C ALA A 106 23.52 -22.38 -1.71
N ASP A 107 23.16 -21.92 -0.51
CA ASP A 107 22.43 -22.60 0.55
C ASP A 107 20.95 -22.20 0.61
N PHE A 108 20.39 -21.64 -0.46
CA PHE A 108 18.97 -21.25 -0.49
C PHE A 108 18.07 -22.47 -0.27
N GLU A 109 17.26 -22.39 0.79
CA GLU A 109 16.18 -23.33 1.08
C GLU A 109 14.86 -22.57 1.16
N LEU A 110 13.84 -23.06 0.46
CA LEU A 110 12.50 -22.48 0.47
C LEU A 110 11.80 -22.79 1.81
N THR A 111 12.15 -22.02 2.84
CA THR A 111 11.47 -22.05 4.13
C THR A 111 10.57 -20.84 4.26
N ALA A 112 9.45 -20.95 4.99
CA ALA A 112 8.59 -19.79 5.27
C ALA A 112 9.36 -18.62 5.92
N ALA A 113 10.46 -18.92 6.65
CA ALA A 113 11.36 -17.93 7.23
C ALA A 113 12.34 -17.31 6.21
N ALA A 114 12.79 -18.07 5.19
CA ALA A 114 13.68 -17.55 4.14
C ALA A 114 13.01 -16.44 3.30
N TRP A 115 11.69 -16.51 3.11
CA TRP A 115 10.92 -15.44 2.47
C TRP A 115 10.84 -14.16 3.32
N GLN A 116 10.98 -14.27 4.64
CA GLN A 116 10.87 -13.14 5.59
C GLN A 116 12.21 -12.43 5.86
N HIS A 117 13.35 -13.07 5.56
CA HIS A 117 14.69 -12.60 6.00
C HIS A 117 15.70 -12.28 4.88
N SER A 118 15.28 -12.12 3.63
CA SER A 118 16.19 -11.70 2.55
C SER A 118 16.85 -10.34 2.85
N ALA A 119 18.15 -10.14 2.69
CA ALA A 119 18.79 -8.86 3.00
C ALA A 119 18.74 -7.84 1.82
N ASP A 120 18.07 -8.19 0.72
CA ASP A 120 17.97 -7.33 -0.45
C ASP A 120 17.07 -6.11 -0.18
N THR A 121 17.22 -5.07 -1.00
CA THR A 121 16.18 -4.03 -1.21
C THR A 121 14.84 -4.62 -1.68
N ALA A 122 14.83 -5.93 -1.95
CA ALA A 122 13.71 -6.81 -2.22
C ALA A 122 12.97 -7.34 -0.99
N ASN A 123 13.53 -7.18 0.20
CA ASN A 123 12.85 -7.49 1.44
C ASN A 123 12.21 -6.20 1.96
N PRO A 124 10.90 -6.19 2.26
CA PRO A 124 10.27 -5.10 3.00
C PRO A 124 10.88 -4.85 4.40
N GLY A 125 11.88 -5.64 4.79
CA GLY A 125 12.65 -5.50 6.01
C GLY A 125 12.16 -6.41 7.12
N ASP A 126 12.91 -6.45 8.21
CA ASP A 126 12.42 -7.02 9.46
C ASP A 126 11.30 -6.10 9.99
N PRO A 127 10.05 -6.59 10.17
CA PRO A 127 8.93 -5.78 10.65
C PRO A 127 9.13 -5.24 12.07
N THR A 128 10.20 -5.64 12.77
CA THR A 128 10.58 -5.16 14.11
C THR A 128 11.60 -4.02 14.09
N LEU A 129 12.17 -3.65 12.94
CA LEU A 129 13.05 -2.49 12.80
C LEU A 129 12.22 -1.19 12.64
N GLU A 130 12.63 -0.13 13.34
CA GLU A 130 11.90 1.15 13.48
C GLU A 130 11.73 1.94 12.16
N GLU A 131 12.42 1.57 11.07
CA GLU A 131 12.33 2.26 9.78
C GLU A 131 11.54 1.41 8.78
N GLN A 132 10.35 1.87 8.37
CA GLN A 132 9.61 1.26 7.27
C GLN A 132 10.44 1.31 5.97
N HIS A 133 10.83 0.15 5.42
CA HIS A 133 11.84 0.04 4.34
C HIS A 133 11.33 0.45 2.94
N LEU A 134 10.07 0.85 2.79
CA LEU A 134 9.57 1.27 1.49
C LEU A 134 10.32 2.51 1.02
N ALA A 135 10.98 2.38 -0.12
CA ALA A 135 11.71 3.47 -0.73
C ALA A 135 10.74 4.57 -1.18
N VAL A 136 11.12 5.81 -0.91
CA VAL A 136 10.45 7.01 -1.39
C VAL A 136 11.49 7.85 -2.11
N LEU A 137 11.22 8.16 -3.37
CA LEU A 137 12.05 9.02 -4.21
C LEU A 137 11.47 10.43 -4.18
N ALA A 138 12.32 11.42 -3.89
CA ALA A 138 11.96 12.83 -3.85
C ALA A 138 12.50 13.55 -5.10
N TYR A 139 11.66 14.37 -5.71
CA TYR A 139 11.95 15.16 -6.89
C TYR A 139 11.80 16.64 -6.57
N GLU A 140 12.80 17.43 -6.94
CA GLU A 140 12.82 18.88 -6.75
C GLU A 140 11.78 19.58 -7.63
N PRO A 141 11.31 20.78 -7.21
CA PRO A 141 10.49 21.63 -8.04
C PRO A 141 11.17 22.01 -9.36
N ASP A 142 10.38 22.12 -10.42
CA ASP A 142 10.78 22.66 -11.72
C ASP A 142 9.74 23.66 -12.24
N PRO A 143 9.98 24.37 -13.37
CA PRO A 143 9.04 25.37 -13.87
C PRO A 143 7.63 24.86 -14.20
N GLN A 144 7.46 23.57 -14.48
CA GLN A 144 6.16 22.94 -14.73
C GLN A 144 5.53 22.37 -13.45
N ARG A 145 6.36 22.00 -12.47
CA ARG A 145 5.96 21.46 -11.16
C ARG A 145 6.59 22.30 -10.05
N PRO A 146 5.98 23.43 -9.66
CA PRO A 146 6.52 24.32 -8.64
C PRO A 146 6.29 23.78 -7.21
N TYR A 147 6.55 22.50 -6.99
CA TYR A 147 6.39 21.76 -5.74
C TYR A 147 7.31 20.54 -5.72
N TRP A 148 7.61 20.06 -4.52
CA TRP A 148 8.29 18.79 -4.32
C TRP A 148 7.33 17.63 -4.57
N THR A 149 7.81 16.62 -5.27
CA THR A 149 7.04 15.39 -5.53
C THR A 149 7.74 14.22 -4.87
N TYR A 150 6.99 13.41 -4.13
CA TYR A 150 7.48 12.19 -3.49
C TYR A 150 6.70 11.01 -4.03
N VAL A 151 7.38 9.93 -4.41
CA VAL A 151 6.75 8.75 -4.99
C VAL A 151 7.30 7.51 -4.32
N THR A 152 6.43 6.58 -3.93
CA THR A 152 6.85 5.27 -3.43
C THR A 152 7.51 4.45 -4.54
N ALA A 153 8.46 3.59 -4.18
CA ALA A 153 9.05 2.61 -5.08
C ALA A 153 9.07 1.26 -4.38
N GLY A 154 8.00 0.50 -4.54
CA GLY A 154 7.91 -0.82 -3.92
C GLY A 154 6.52 -1.42 -3.92
N LEU A 155 5.45 -0.63 -3.92
CA LEU A 155 4.09 -1.19 -3.90
C LEU A 155 3.77 -1.96 -5.18
N ALA A 156 4.27 -1.50 -6.33
CA ALA A 156 4.12 -2.20 -7.60
C ALA A 156 5.17 -3.30 -7.82
N SER A 157 6.08 -3.53 -6.86
CA SER A 157 7.14 -4.54 -7.05
C SER A 157 6.58 -5.96 -6.96
N PRO A 158 7.02 -6.87 -7.85
CA PRO A 158 6.59 -8.27 -7.86
C PRO A 158 7.23 -9.11 -6.74
N TRP A 159 7.03 -8.72 -5.48
CA TRP A 159 7.71 -9.34 -4.33
C TRP A 159 7.58 -10.86 -4.30
N LEU A 160 6.39 -11.37 -4.65
CA LEU A 160 6.03 -12.78 -4.61
C LEU A 160 5.77 -13.39 -6.01
N GLN A 161 5.89 -12.60 -7.08
CA GLN A 161 5.54 -13.05 -8.43
C GLN A 161 6.78 -13.62 -9.11
N THR A 162 6.64 -14.78 -9.76
CA THR A 162 7.71 -15.46 -10.53
C THR A 162 7.56 -15.28 -12.04
N GLU A 163 6.39 -14.82 -12.48
CA GLU A 163 6.03 -14.61 -13.88
C GLU A 163 5.11 -13.40 -14.04
N TRP A 164 4.84 -13.01 -15.29
CA TRP A 164 3.90 -11.93 -15.59
C TRP A 164 2.50 -12.25 -15.06
N GLN A 165 1.85 -11.22 -14.50
CA GLN A 165 0.44 -11.24 -14.13
C GLN A 165 -0.23 -9.97 -14.65
N GLN A 166 -1.56 -9.92 -14.60
CA GLN A 166 -2.29 -8.71 -15.02
C GLN A 166 -1.92 -7.48 -14.17
N VAL A 167 -1.66 -7.69 -12.88
CA VAL A 167 -1.34 -6.65 -11.89
C VAL A 167 0.04 -6.92 -11.31
N SER A 168 0.91 -5.92 -11.29
CA SER A 168 2.23 -6.01 -10.67
C SER A 168 2.16 -5.66 -9.19
N GLY A 169 2.65 -6.55 -8.32
CA GLY A 169 2.61 -6.33 -6.88
C GLY A 169 1.19 -5.99 -6.38
N PHE A 170 1.03 -4.84 -5.73
CA PHE A 170 -0.25 -4.31 -5.26
C PHE A 170 -1.02 -3.48 -6.31
N GLY A 171 -0.47 -3.33 -7.52
CA GLY A 171 -1.12 -2.63 -8.62
C GLY A 171 -1.12 -1.10 -8.51
N CYS A 172 -0.37 -0.54 -7.56
CA CYS A 172 -0.26 0.91 -7.41
C CYS A 172 1.11 1.34 -6.91
N GLU A 173 1.38 2.63 -7.07
CA GLU A 173 2.37 3.41 -6.34
C GLU A 173 1.69 4.70 -5.85
N LEU A 174 2.13 5.22 -4.72
CA LEU A 174 1.55 6.40 -4.09
C LEU A 174 2.46 7.61 -4.30
N LEU A 175 1.85 8.75 -4.57
CA LEU A 175 2.51 10.03 -4.80
C LEU A 175 1.96 11.08 -3.84
N VAL A 176 2.81 11.93 -3.27
CA VAL A 176 2.36 13.14 -2.56
C VAL A 176 3.17 14.35 -3.02
N LYS A 177 2.50 15.50 -3.09
CA LYS A 177 3.09 16.78 -3.48
C LYS A 177 3.16 17.71 -2.28
N SER A 178 4.28 18.38 -2.09
CA SER A 178 4.53 19.32 -0.98
C SER A 178 5.10 20.63 -1.51
N ARG A 179 4.79 21.76 -0.86
CA ARG A 179 5.39 23.06 -1.21
C ARG A 179 6.89 23.13 -0.92
N VAL A 180 7.36 22.37 0.07
CA VAL A 180 8.74 22.40 0.57
C VAL A 180 9.27 20.97 0.77
N ASP A 181 10.59 20.81 0.77
CA ASP A 181 11.22 19.55 1.15
C ASP A 181 10.98 19.31 2.65
N ASN A 182 10.22 18.27 3.02
CA ASN A 182 9.84 18.05 4.41
C ASN A 182 9.57 16.56 4.70
N PRO A 183 10.10 16.02 5.83
CA PRO A 183 9.95 14.61 6.20
C PRO A 183 8.52 14.10 6.39
N TRP A 184 7.50 14.95 6.61
CA TRP A 184 6.12 14.45 6.74
C TRP A 184 5.65 13.70 5.49
N ALA A 185 6.09 14.12 4.30
CA ALA A 185 5.65 13.57 3.02
C ALA A 185 6.05 12.10 2.84
N PRO A 186 7.35 11.73 2.93
CA PRO A 186 7.74 10.33 2.88
C PRO A 186 7.18 9.51 4.06
N GLN A 187 7.01 10.09 5.25
CA GLN A 187 6.40 9.39 6.39
C GLN A 187 4.91 9.05 6.16
N LEU A 188 4.15 9.98 5.57
CA LEU A 188 2.76 9.74 5.17
C LEU A 188 2.67 8.59 4.17
N LEU A 189 3.49 8.62 3.12
CA LEU A 189 3.47 7.58 2.08
C LEU A 189 3.76 6.19 2.65
N ARG A 190 4.74 6.07 3.56
CA ARG A 190 5.07 4.78 4.18
C ARG A 190 3.97 4.31 5.14
N THR A 191 3.36 5.21 5.89
CA THR A 191 2.18 4.91 6.70
C THR A 191 1.04 4.35 5.83
N LEU A 192 0.72 5.00 4.71
CA LEU A 192 -0.31 4.52 3.79
C LEU A 192 0.06 3.20 3.11
N ALA A 193 1.32 3.02 2.74
CA ALA A 193 1.80 1.76 2.20
C ALA A 193 1.70 0.62 3.22
N PHE A 194 1.99 0.88 4.50
CA PHE A 194 1.76 -0.10 5.56
C PHE A 194 0.30 -0.54 5.61
N TYR A 195 -0.66 0.39 5.45
CA TYR A 195 -2.07 0.01 5.35
C TYR A 195 -2.37 -0.87 4.13
N VAL A 196 -1.78 -0.58 2.97
CA VAL A 196 -1.92 -1.42 1.76
C VAL A 196 -1.40 -2.83 2.01
N PHE A 197 -0.19 -2.95 2.58
CA PHE A 197 0.44 -4.24 2.86
C PHE A 197 -0.37 -5.11 3.83
N ASN A 198 -1.01 -4.51 4.84
CA ASN A 198 -1.65 -5.27 5.93
C ASN A 198 -3.15 -5.49 5.73
N HIS A 199 -3.85 -4.61 5.02
CA HIS A 199 -5.31 -4.67 4.95
C HIS A 199 -5.85 -5.08 3.58
N ALA A 200 -4.98 -5.32 2.58
CA ALA A 200 -5.36 -5.61 1.20
C ALA A 200 -6.39 -4.61 0.62
N GLY A 201 -6.48 -3.42 1.23
CA GLY A 201 -7.38 -2.36 0.80
C GLY A 201 -6.80 -1.71 -0.44
N LEU A 202 -7.53 -1.77 -1.55
CA LEU A 202 -7.18 -1.06 -2.77
C LEU A 202 -7.26 0.44 -2.50
N MET A 203 -6.09 1.09 -2.49
CA MET A 203 -5.96 2.54 -2.53
C MET A 203 -6.29 2.98 -3.96
N SER A 204 -7.58 3.16 -4.26
CA SER A 204 -8.08 3.54 -5.58
C SER A 204 -8.56 4.99 -5.62
N PRO A 205 -8.57 5.63 -6.81
CA PRO A 205 -9.11 6.96 -6.97
C PRO A 205 -10.54 7.09 -6.43
N GLY A 206 -10.79 8.15 -5.68
CA GLY A 206 -12.07 8.42 -5.02
C GLY A 206 -12.11 8.00 -3.55
N VAL A 207 -11.23 7.11 -3.09
CA VAL A 207 -11.14 6.71 -1.69
C VAL A 207 -10.69 7.88 -0.82
N ARG A 208 -11.32 8.02 0.36
CA ARG A 208 -10.95 8.97 1.41
C ARG A 208 -10.45 8.20 2.63
N VAL A 209 -9.41 8.71 3.27
CA VAL A 209 -8.70 8.04 4.36
C VAL A 209 -8.50 9.04 5.51
N GLY A 210 -8.92 8.66 6.71
CA GLY A 210 -8.59 9.40 7.92
C GLY A 210 -7.17 9.07 8.37
N LEU A 211 -6.37 10.11 8.67
CA LEU A 211 -4.96 9.94 9.08
C LEU A 211 -4.80 9.68 10.58
N ASN A 212 -5.89 9.73 11.36
CA ASN A 212 -5.91 9.56 12.82
C ASN A 212 -4.96 10.53 13.58
N GLY A 213 -4.60 11.64 12.94
CA GLY A 213 -3.64 12.62 13.41
C GLY A 213 -3.41 13.72 12.37
N PRO A 214 -2.62 14.75 12.68
CA PRO A 214 -2.18 15.73 11.69
C PRO A 214 -1.29 15.06 10.63
N VAL A 215 -1.37 15.53 9.38
CA VAL A 215 -0.55 15.03 8.25
C VAL A 215 0.95 15.17 8.51
N ASP A 216 1.33 16.27 9.18
CA ASP A 216 2.67 16.47 9.73
C ASP A 216 2.65 16.11 11.22
N PRO A 217 3.29 14.99 11.63
CA PRO A 217 3.26 14.52 13.00
C PRO A 217 3.73 15.58 14.00
N ASN A 218 3.09 15.63 15.17
CA ASN A 218 3.40 16.61 16.23
C ASN A 218 3.19 18.09 15.87
N SER A 219 2.56 18.39 14.73
CA SER A 219 2.15 19.74 14.35
C SER A 219 0.72 20.05 14.79
N SER A 220 0.32 21.32 14.68
CA SER A 220 -1.06 21.76 14.81
C SER A 220 -1.84 21.72 13.48
N SER A 221 -1.38 20.95 12.49
CA SER A 221 -2.01 20.89 11.18
C SER A 221 -3.50 20.53 11.26
N LEU A 222 -4.31 21.26 10.49
CA LEU A 222 -5.73 20.99 10.31
C LEU A 222 -5.97 19.87 9.29
N ILE A 223 -4.95 19.52 8.50
CA ILE A 223 -4.99 18.45 7.51
C ILE A 223 -4.89 17.12 8.26
N ARG A 224 -6.02 16.40 8.32
CA ARG A 224 -6.19 15.17 9.12
C ARG A 224 -6.82 14.02 8.34
N ASN A 225 -7.19 14.30 7.10
CA ASN A 225 -7.71 13.32 6.16
C ASN A 225 -6.93 13.47 4.85
N ALA A 226 -7.01 12.46 4.01
CA ALA A 226 -6.52 12.52 2.65
C ALA A 226 -7.52 11.84 1.71
N PHE A 227 -7.49 12.20 0.43
CA PHE A 227 -8.15 11.43 -0.60
C PHE A 227 -7.15 10.98 -1.66
N ILE A 228 -7.54 9.93 -2.38
CA ILE A 228 -6.75 9.30 -3.42
C ILE A 228 -7.30 9.73 -4.76
N TRP A 229 -6.42 10.12 -5.67
CA TRP A 229 -6.79 10.62 -6.99
C TRP A 229 -5.78 10.22 -8.05
N TYR A 230 -6.12 10.43 -9.32
CA TYR A 230 -5.16 10.31 -10.43
C TYR A 230 -4.12 11.42 -10.32
N ALA A 231 -2.83 11.10 -10.44
CA ALA A 231 -1.78 12.11 -10.38
C ALA A 231 -1.69 12.91 -11.69
N ASP A 232 -1.72 14.25 -11.60
CA ASP A 232 -1.70 15.11 -12.79
C ASP A 232 -0.44 14.91 -13.67
N GLU A 233 0.69 14.54 -13.05
CA GLU A 233 1.98 14.30 -13.70
C GLU A 233 2.07 12.93 -14.38
N ALA A 234 1.20 12.00 -13.99
CA ALA A 234 1.15 10.64 -14.49
C ALA A 234 -0.18 10.43 -15.21
N PRO A 235 -0.38 11.05 -16.39
CA PRO A 235 -1.68 11.11 -17.06
C PRO A 235 -2.19 9.75 -17.50
N ASP A 236 -1.29 8.80 -17.76
CA ASP A 236 -1.70 7.43 -18.00
C ASP A 236 -2.18 6.82 -16.67
N ALA A 237 -3.45 6.42 -16.62
CA ALA A 237 -4.04 5.80 -15.44
C ALA A 237 -3.41 4.42 -15.12
N TRP A 238 -2.70 3.82 -16.09
CA TRP A 238 -2.16 2.48 -15.99
C TRP A 238 -0.85 2.34 -16.78
N TYR A 239 0.23 1.95 -16.10
CA TYR A 239 1.56 1.70 -16.64
C TYR A 239 1.87 0.21 -16.63
N GLN A 240 2.75 -0.23 -17.53
CA GLN A 240 3.13 -1.63 -17.67
C GLN A 240 4.56 -1.88 -17.19
N LEU A 241 4.72 -2.91 -16.36
CA LEU A 241 5.99 -3.52 -15.99
C LEU A 241 6.08 -4.95 -16.57
N PRO A 242 7.28 -5.54 -16.65
CA PRO A 242 7.47 -6.96 -17.00
C PRO A 242 6.65 -7.93 -16.14
N SER A 243 6.33 -7.55 -14.90
CA SER A 243 5.53 -8.33 -13.96
C SER A 243 4.02 -8.09 -14.05
N GLY A 244 3.57 -7.03 -14.72
CA GLY A 244 2.15 -6.66 -14.78
C GLY A 244 1.92 -5.16 -14.79
N GLY A 245 0.65 -4.75 -14.70
CA GLY A 245 0.30 -3.34 -14.71
C GLY A 245 0.17 -2.70 -13.32
N PHE A 246 0.31 -1.38 -13.24
CA PHE A 246 0.08 -0.60 -12.01
C PHE A 246 -0.31 0.86 -12.31
N GLY A 247 -1.00 1.51 -11.37
CA GLY A 247 -1.32 2.95 -11.41
C GLY A 247 -0.43 3.79 -10.48
N ILE A 248 -0.32 5.09 -10.75
CA ILE A 248 0.31 6.05 -9.82
C ILE A 248 -0.79 6.98 -9.30
N PHE A 249 -1.02 6.98 -7.99
CA PHE A 249 -2.11 7.71 -7.37
C PHE A 249 -1.62 8.81 -6.44
N ALA A 250 -2.17 10.02 -6.62
CA ALA A 250 -1.91 11.16 -5.76
C ALA A 250 -2.68 11.04 -4.44
N ILE A 251 -1.98 11.29 -3.35
CA ILE A 251 -2.51 11.45 -2.00
C ILE A 251 -2.62 12.95 -1.75
N VAL A 252 -3.84 13.43 -1.55
CA VAL A 252 -4.12 14.87 -1.35
C VAL A 252 -4.71 15.07 0.04
N GLY A 253 -3.98 15.80 0.88
CA GLY A 253 -4.37 16.12 2.24
C GLY A 253 -5.49 17.16 2.31
N ILE A 254 -6.52 16.85 3.08
CA ILE A 254 -7.67 17.70 3.34
C ILE A 254 -7.97 17.82 4.84
N THR A 255 -8.66 18.88 5.21
CA THR A 255 -9.16 19.06 6.58
C THR A 255 -10.37 18.17 6.86
N GLU A 256 -10.78 18.12 8.12
CA GLU A 256 -12.01 17.45 8.53
C GLU A 256 -13.25 18.04 7.86
N ALA A 257 -13.42 19.37 7.87
CA ALA A 257 -14.56 20.03 7.24
C ALA A 257 -14.61 19.82 5.71
N GLU A 258 -13.44 19.72 5.08
CA GLU A 258 -13.32 19.39 3.66
C GLU A 258 -13.74 17.94 3.35
N CYS A 259 -13.38 17.00 4.21
CA CYS A 259 -13.83 15.61 4.11
C CYS A 259 -15.34 15.50 4.31
N GLN A 260 -15.89 16.20 5.31
CA GLN A 260 -17.34 16.24 5.58
C GLN A 260 -18.13 16.84 4.40
N PHE A 261 -17.61 17.87 3.75
CA PHE A 261 -18.21 18.37 2.52
C PHE A 261 -18.25 17.30 1.43
N ALA A 262 -17.13 16.61 1.18
CA ALA A 262 -17.08 15.52 0.20
C ALA A 262 -18.06 14.38 0.55
N GLU A 263 -18.28 14.09 1.81
CA GLU A 263 -19.26 13.09 2.28
C GLU A 263 -20.71 13.56 2.12
N SER A 264 -20.96 14.87 2.16
CA SER A 264 -22.31 15.44 1.99
C SER A 264 -22.82 15.44 0.55
N VAL A 265 -21.97 15.09 -0.42
CA VAL A 265 -22.31 14.98 -1.84
C VAL A 265 -22.56 13.52 -2.19
N GLU A 266 -23.77 13.22 -2.64
CA GLU A 266 -24.18 11.91 -3.11
C GLU A 266 -23.54 11.61 -4.47
N GLU A 267 -22.57 10.69 -4.47
CA GLU A 267 -21.66 10.41 -5.59
C GLU A 267 -20.73 11.60 -5.94
N TYR A 268 -19.59 11.33 -6.56
CA TYR A 268 -18.61 12.35 -6.98
C TYR A 268 -18.06 13.29 -5.88
N GLY A 269 -18.34 13.07 -4.60
CA GLY A 269 -17.87 13.95 -3.53
C GLY A 269 -16.35 14.19 -3.48
N THR A 270 -15.55 13.16 -3.75
CA THR A 270 -14.08 13.30 -3.87
C THR A 270 -13.69 14.12 -5.11
N TRP A 271 -14.42 13.98 -6.22
CA TRP A 271 -14.23 14.82 -7.39
C TRP A 271 -14.56 16.29 -7.06
N CYS A 272 -15.66 16.53 -6.35
CA CYS A 272 -16.07 17.89 -5.95
C CYS A 272 -14.98 18.58 -5.13
N ILE A 273 -14.47 17.95 -4.07
CA ILE A 273 -13.41 18.56 -3.26
C ILE A 273 -12.13 18.78 -4.08
N GLN A 274 -11.79 17.87 -5.00
CA GLN A 274 -10.67 18.06 -5.91
C GLN A 274 -10.86 19.28 -6.84
N GLN A 275 -12.06 19.49 -7.38
CA GLN A 275 -12.36 20.67 -8.18
C GLN A 275 -12.26 21.96 -7.37
N VAL A 276 -12.77 21.96 -6.13
CA VAL A 276 -12.68 23.12 -5.24
C VAL A 276 -11.22 23.46 -4.94
N LEU A 277 -10.39 22.47 -4.61
CA LEU A 277 -8.95 22.66 -4.40
C LEU A 277 -8.25 23.20 -5.65
N SER A 278 -8.58 22.68 -6.83
CA SER A 278 -8.04 23.15 -8.11
C SER A 278 -8.38 24.62 -8.37
N HIS A 279 -9.67 25.00 -8.23
CA HIS A 279 -10.12 26.39 -8.45
C HIS A 279 -9.48 27.39 -7.49
N LEU A 280 -9.16 26.95 -6.26
CA LEU A 280 -8.50 27.79 -5.26
C LEU A 280 -6.98 27.86 -5.40
N GLY A 281 -6.41 27.21 -6.43
CA GLY A 281 -4.97 27.17 -6.70
C GLY A 281 -4.17 26.23 -5.80
N ASN A 282 -4.86 25.36 -5.05
CA ASN A 282 -4.22 24.34 -4.22
C ASN A 282 -3.91 23.08 -5.03
N GLY A 283 -4.81 22.69 -5.95
CA GLY A 283 -4.69 21.48 -6.76
C GLY A 283 -4.43 20.25 -5.89
N GLN A 284 -3.49 19.42 -6.34
CA GLN A 284 -3.07 18.21 -5.61
C GLN A 284 -1.92 18.46 -4.62
N VAL A 285 -1.55 19.72 -4.35
CA VAL A 285 -0.45 20.04 -3.43
C VAL A 285 -0.95 20.10 -1.99
N THR A 286 -0.36 19.26 -1.14
CA THR A 286 -0.64 19.26 0.29
C THR A 286 0.31 20.22 0.99
N ASP A 287 -0.26 21.12 1.77
CA ASP A 287 0.46 22.05 2.64
C ASP A 287 -0.05 21.85 4.07
N PRO A 288 0.78 21.31 4.99
CA PRO A 288 0.39 21.07 6.37
C PRO A 288 -0.07 22.32 7.12
N ASP A 289 0.44 23.49 6.76
CA ASP A 289 0.13 24.76 7.44
C ASP A 289 -1.11 25.47 6.86
N ARG A 290 -1.75 24.85 5.86
CA ARG A 290 -2.91 25.43 5.18
C ARG A 290 -4.13 25.46 6.10
N ALA A 291 -4.77 26.63 6.18
CA ALA A 291 -6.09 26.78 6.78
C ALA A 291 -7.19 26.03 6.00
N CYS A 292 -8.32 25.73 6.63
CA CYS A 292 -9.43 25.09 5.93
C CYS A 292 -9.97 25.98 4.80
N ILE A 293 -10.19 25.41 3.62
CA ILE A 293 -10.79 26.16 2.50
C ILE A 293 -12.25 26.52 2.76
N MET A 294 -12.92 25.79 3.66
CA MET A 294 -14.31 26.05 4.04
C MET A 294 -14.49 27.36 4.81
N ASP A 295 -13.40 27.95 5.30
CA ASP A 295 -13.42 29.25 5.98
C ASP A 295 -13.16 30.42 5.01
N LYS A 296 -12.89 30.17 3.73
CA LYS A 296 -12.63 31.23 2.74
C LYS A 296 -13.90 32.00 2.42
N GLU A 297 -13.76 33.33 2.31
CA GLU A 297 -14.84 34.19 1.85
C GLU A 297 -15.33 33.77 0.45
N GLY A 298 -16.65 33.71 0.27
CA GLY A 298 -17.26 33.31 -1.02
C GLY A 298 -17.23 31.82 -1.33
N ILE A 299 -16.71 30.96 -0.43
CA ILE A 299 -16.63 29.51 -0.68
C ILE A 299 -17.98 28.87 -1.01
N GLY A 300 -19.07 29.32 -0.39
CA GLY A 300 -20.41 28.77 -0.59
C GLY A 300 -20.88 28.81 -2.05
N SER A 301 -20.55 29.87 -2.80
CA SER A 301 -20.87 29.96 -4.22
C SER A 301 -20.10 28.93 -5.06
N LEU A 302 -18.83 28.70 -4.73
CA LEU A 302 -18.01 27.69 -5.42
C LEU A 302 -18.49 26.27 -5.10
N LEU A 303 -18.79 25.97 -3.83
CA LEU A 303 -19.33 24.66 -3.44
C LEU A 303 -20.64 24.36 -4.16
N PHE A 304 -21.54 25.35 -4.25
CA PHE A 304 -22.79 25.22 -4.98
C PHE A 304 -22.58 24.96 -6.48
N GLN A 305 -21.68 25.72 -7.13
CA GLN A 305 -21.36 25.52 -8.54
C GLN A 305 -20.83 24.12 -8.82
N VAL A 306 -19.82 23.67 -8.05
CA VAL A 306 -19.21 22.35 -8.22
C VAL A 306 -20.21 21.23 -7.96
N LYS A 307 -21.06 21.37 -6.93
CA LYS A 307 -22.10 20.39 -6.64
C LYS A 307 -23.12 20.27 -7.78
N ASN A 308 -23.59 21.39 -8.32
CA ASN A 308 -24.50 21.37 -9.47
C ASN A 308 -23.89 20.71 -10.70
N MET A 309 -22.58 20.88 -10.93
CA MET A 309 -21.89 20.19 -12.02
C MET A 309 -21.90 18.67 -11.80
N ALA A 310 -21.61 18.22 -10.57
CA ALA A 310 -21.67 16.79 -10.21
C ALA A 310 -23.08 16.21 -10.37
N ASP A 311 -24.11 16.94 -9.92
CA ASP A 311 -25.51 16.53 -10.08
C ASP A 311 -25.89 16.40 -11.57
N THR A 312 -25.45 17.34 -12.41
CA THR A 312 -25.67 17.30 -13.87
C THR A 312 -25.01 16.07 -14.51
N PHE A 313 -23.78 15.72 -14.11
CA PHE A 313 -23.11 14.51 -14.59
C PHE A 313 -23.83 13.23 -14.17
N ARG A 314 -24.35 13.18 -12.94
CA ARG A 314 -25.13 12.03 -12.46
C ARG A 314 -26.42 11.85 -13.25
N GLU A 315 -27.16 12.93 -13.49
CA GLU A 315 -28.42 12.89 -14.25
C GLU A 315 -28.21 12.41 -15.69
N THR A 316 -27.17 12.91 -16.36
CA THR A 316 -26.83 12.47 -17.72
C THR A 316 -26.36 11.01 -17.76
N ALA A 317 -25.51 10.58 -16.82
CA ALA A 317 -25.07 9.19 -16.74
C ALA A 317 -26.21 8.21 -16.39
N GLY A 318 -27.20 8.65 -15.61
CA GLY A 318 -28.41 7.87 -15.31
C GLY A 318 -29.31 7.70 -16.52
N ALA A 319 -29.54 8.77 -17.29
CA ALA A 319 -30.36 8.72 -18.50
C ALA A 319 -29.80 7.75 -19.56
N ASP A 320 -28.48 7.70 -19.74
CA ASP A 320 -27.83 6.78 -20.68
C ASP A 320 -27.93 5.31 -20.23
N ARG A 321 -27.92 5.04 -18.91
CA ARG A 321 -28.08 3.69 -18.36
C ARG A 321 -29.50 3.17 -18.60
N ASP A 322 -30.51 4.00 -18.37
CA ASP A 322 -31.91 3.61 -18.57
C ASP A 322 -32.21 3.37 -20.07
N ALA A 323 -31.67 4.21 -20.96
CA ALA A 323 -31.80 4.03 -22.41
C ALA A 323 -31.13 2.73 -22.92
N SER A 324 -30.05 2.28 -22.28
CA SER A 324 -29.35 1.04 -22.64
C SER A 324 -30.03 -0.25 -22.14
N LEU A 325 -30.94 -0.15 -21.17
CA LEU A 325 -31.72 -1.28 -20.66
C LEU A 325 -33.02 -1.50 -21.44
N GLU A 326 -33.45 -0.50 -22.22
CA GLU A 326 -34.64 -0.57 -23.08
C GLU A 326 -34.35 -1.03 -24.53
N SER A 327 -33.07 -1.23 -24.89
CA SER A 327 -32.61 -1.72 -26.21
C SER A 327 -32.17 -3.17 -26.20
#